data_AF-A0A7J5X0U8-F1
#
_entry.id   AF-A0A7J5X0U8-F1
#
_cell.length_a   1.000
_cell.length_b   1.000
_cell.length_c   1.000
_cell.angle_alpha   90.00
_cell.angle_beta   90.00
_cell.angle_gamma   90.00
#
_symmetry.space_group_name_H-M   'P 1'
#
loop_
_entity.id
_entity.type
_entity.pdbx_description
1 polymer ?
#
loop_
_entity_poly.entity_id
_entity_poly.type
_entity_poly.pdbx_seq_one_letter_code
_entity_poly.pdbx_strand_id
1 'polypeptide(L)'
;MVHLIRNSMRFVNYRDRKDVARAIKPIYTAPDADTARREWEAFRDSELGLKYPSAALAFDRAWDRFIPFLAFPPELRKVIYTTNSIESLNYQLRKVIKNRGHFPNDVAVRKLLWLAICDIEDKRARQREKERGTPAATRRAPGRLVEGQVVTNWKQALEQLALAYPDRIEPHLS
;
A
#
# COMPACT_ATOMS: atom_id res chain seq x y z
N MET A 1 -4.18 -5.77 0.73
CA MET A 1 -4.77 -5.27 -0.53
C MET A 1 -3.85 -5.41 -1.75
N VAL A 2 -2.61 -4.89 -1.76
CA VAL A 2 -1.68 -4.98 -2.91
C VAL A 2 -1.51 -6.39 -3.44
N HIS A 3 -1.30 -7.36 -2.55
CA HIS A 3 -1.14 -8.77 -2.95
C HIS A 3 -2.41 -9.36 -3.57
N LEU A 4 -3.59 -8.95 -3.14
CA LEU A 4 -4.86 -9.37 -3.74
C LEU A 4 -4.97 -8.86 -5.18
N ILE A 5 -4.70 -7.58 -5.41
CA ILE A 5 -4.68 -6.97 -6.75
C ILE A 5 -3.60 -7.64 -7.63
N ARG A 6 -2.40 -7.87 -7.09
CA ARG A 6 -1.33 -8.54 -7.84
C ARG A 6 -1.73 -9.96 -8.23
N ASN A 7 -2.38 -10.70 -7.33
CA ASN A 7 -2.82 -12.06 -7.57
C ASN A 7 -3.95 -12.10 -8.61
N SER A 8 -4.94 -11.20 -8.53
CA SER A 8 -6.03 -11.13 -9.52
C SER A 8 -5.52 -10.80 -10.93
N MET A 9 -4.40 -10.07 -11.03
CA MET A 9 -3.78 -9.69 -12.29
C MET A 9 -2.75 -10.70 -12.83
N ARG A 10 -2.44 -11.79 -12.08
CA ARG A 10 -1.32 -12.70 -12.38
C ARG A 10 -1.41 -13.34 -13.77
N PHE A 11 -2.61 -13.72 -14.18
CA PHE A 11 -2.87 -14.42 -15.45
C PHE A 11 -3.50 -13.53 -16.52
N VAL A 12 -3.59 -12.22 -16.27
CA VAL A 12 -4.15 -11.26 -17.22
C VAL A 12 -3.10 -10.91 -18.27
N ASN A 13 -3.49 -11.02 -19.54
CA ASN A 13 -2.64 -10.67 -20.68
C ASN A 13 -2.25 -9.19 -20.60
N TYR A 14 -0.99 -8.86 -20.90
CA TYR A 14 -0.45 -7.51 -20.86
C TYR A 14 -1.34 -6.47 -21.56
N ARG A 15 -1.90 -6.81 -22.74
CA ARG A 15 -2.77 -5.90 -23.51
C ARG A 15 -4.04 -5.51 -22.74
N ASP A 16 -4.60 -6.45 -21.98
CA ASP A 16 -5.86 -6.28 -21.26
C ASP A 16 -5.67 -5.77 -19.82
N ARG A 17 -4.42 -5.72 -19.31
CA ARG A 17 -4.13 -5.36 -17.91
C ARG A 17 -4.69 -4.01 -17.50
N LYS A 18 -4.63 -3.01 -18.39
CA LYS A 18 -5.09 -1.66 -18.09
C LYS A 18 -6.61 -1.63 -17.90
N ASP A 19 -7.35 -2.41 -18.68
CA ASP A 19 -8.80 -2.44 -18.64
C ASP A 19 -9.31 -3.31 -17.50
N VAL A 20 -8.69 -4.47 -17.25
CA VAL A 20 -9.00 -5.27 -16.05
C VAL A 20 -8.69 -4.48 -14.78
N ALA A 21 -7.55 -3.78 -14.71
CA ALA A 21 -7.21 -2.96 -13.55
C ALA A 21 -8.24 -1.84 -13.30
N ARG A 22 -8.83 -1.27 -14.37
CA ARG A 22 -9.91 -0.28 -14.28
C ARG A 22 -11.20 -0.92 -13.79
N ALA A 23 -11.54 -2.10 -14.31
CA ALA A 23 -12.77 -2.82 -13.98
C ALA A 23 -12.80 -3.35 -12.54
N ILE A 24 -11.66 -3.77 -11.98
CA ILE A 24 -11.59 -4.23 -10.58
C ILE A 24 -11.40 -3.09 -9.57
N LYS A 25 -11.10 -1.86 -10.02
CA LYS A 25 -10.88 -0.71 -9.13
C LYS A 25 -12.10 -0.39 -8.26
N PRO A 26 -13.32 -0.31 -8.80
CA PRO A 26 -14.53 -0.07 -8.02
C PRO A 26 -14.70 -1.03 -6.84
N ILE A 27 -14.33 -2.31 -7.01
CA ILE A 27 -14.45 -3.34 -5.97
C ILE A 27 -13.76 -2.92 -4.66
N TYR A 28 -12.51 -2.45 -4.72
CA TYR A 28 -11.73 -2.11 -3.53
C TYR A 28 -11.75 -0.65 -3.15
N THR A 29 -12.37 0.20 -3.96
CA THR A 29 -12.65 1.60 -3.62
C THR A 29 -14.09 1.84 -3.17
N ALA A 30 -14.93 0.81 -3.17
CA ALA A 30 -16.33 0.87 -2.75
C ALA A 30 -16.47 1.40 -1.31
N PRO A 31 -17.52 2.18 -0.99
CA PRO A 31 -17.72 2.75 0.33
C PRO A 31 -17.94 1.69 1.42
N ASP A 32 -18.62 0.59 1.09
CA ASP A 32 -19.03 -0.48 2.01
C ASP A 32 -18.95 -1.87 1.33
N ALA A 33 -19.15 -2.92 2.12
CA ALA A 33 -19.05 -4.31 1.69
C ALA A 33 -20.13 -4.70 0.66
N ASP A 34 -21.35 -4.19 0.80
CA ASP A 34 -22.46 -4.50 -0.11
C ASP A 34 -22.21 -3.89 -1.49
N THR A 35 -21.71 -2.66 -1.53
CA THR A 35 -21.31 -2.01 -2.77
C THR A 35 -20.13 -2.73 -3.40
N ALA A 36 -19.12 -3.11 -2.61
CA ALA A 36 -18.01 -3.91 -3.12
C ALA A 36 -18.47 -5.24 -3.72
N ARG A 37 -19.46 -5.89 -3.10
CA ARG A 37 -20.05 -7.14 -3.58
C ARG A 37 -20.72 -6.97 -4.94
N ARG A 38 -21.54 -5.92 -5.09
CA ARG A 38 -22.20 -5.58 -6.36
C ARG A 38 -21.18 -5.31 -7.46
N GLU A 39 -20.14 -4.54 -7.17
CA GLU A 39 -19.06 -4.26 -8.14
C GLU A 39 -18.29 -5.53 -8.52
N TRP A 40 -18.08 -6.45 -7.57
CA TRP A 40 -17.43 -7.73 -7.85
C TRP A 40 -18.30 -8.63 -8.73
N GLU A 41 -19.62 -8.69 -8.48
CA GLU A 41 -20.58 -9.44 -9.31
C GLU A 41 -20.64 -8.86 -10.72
N ALA A 42 -20.75 -7.53 -10.84
CA ALA A 42 -20.71 -6.84 -12.13
C ALA A 42 -19.41 -7.12 -12.91
N PHE A 43 -18.25 -7.11 -12.23
CA PHE A 43 -16.99 -7.49 -12.85
C PHE A 43 -16.99 -8.96 -13.29
N ARG A 44 -17.41 -9.88 -12.42
CA ARG A 44 -17.44 -11.33 -12.68
C ARG A 44 -18.27 -11.64 -13.92
N ASP A 45 -19.41 -10.98 -14.07
CA ASP A 45 -20.38 -11.24 -15.14
C ASP A 45 -20.09 -10.42 -16.42
N SER A 46 -19.11 -9.51 -16.38
CA SER A 46 -18.63 -8.76 -17.55
C SER A 46 -17.81 -9.60 -18.52
N GLU A 47 -17.64 -9.14 -19.75
CA GLU A 47 -16.76 -9.77 -20.75
C GLU A 47 -15.33 -10.00 -20.21
N LEU A 48 -14.79 -9.04 -19.46
CA LEU A 48 -13.47 -9.16 -18.85
C LEU A 48 -13.44 -10.20 -17.71
N GLY A 49 -14.51 -10.29 -16.91
CA GLY A 49 -14.64 -11.30 -15.85
C GLY A 49 -14.75 -12.71 -16.42
N LEU A 50 -15.55 -12.88 -17.47
CA LEU A 50 -15.70 -14.13 -18.20
C LEU A 50 -14.40 -14.55 -18.91
N LYS A 51 -13.66 -13.59 -19.48
CA LYS A 51 -12.35 -13.82 -20.10
C LYS A 51 -11.25 -14.12 -19.07
N TYR A 52 -11.36 -13.56 -17.86
CA TYR A 52 -10.39 -13.73 -16.77
C TYR A 52 -11.05 -14.22 -15.46
N PRO A 53 -11.59 -15.45 -15.43
CA PRO A 53 -12.30 -15.95 -14.25
C PRO A 53 -11.38 -16.08 -13.02
N SER A 54 -10.08 -16.28 -13.23
CA SER A 54 -9.08 -16.28 -12.16
C SER A 54 -8.97 -14.94 -11.42
N ALA A 55 -9.26 -13.82 -12.09
CA ALA A 55 -9.30 -12.51 -11.45
C ALA A 55 -10.50 -12.39 -10.50
N ALA A 56 -11.68 -12.84 -10.93
CA ALA A 56 -12.89 -12.85 -10.08
C ALA A 56 -12.74 -13.82 -8.89
N LEU A 57 -12.22 -15.03 -9.14
CA LEU A 57 -11.93 -16.04 -8.12
C LEU A 57 -10.92 -15.57 -7.07
N ALA A 58 -9.97 -14.71 -7.45
CA ALA A 58 -9.00 -14.17 -6.50
C ALA A 58 -9.68 -13.32 -5.41
N PHE A 59 -10.70 -12.53 -5.77
CA PHE A 59 -11.49 -11.76 -4.81
C PHE A 59 -12.41 -12.64 -3.98
N ASP A 60 -13.09 -13.60 -4.63
CA ASP A 60 -14.00 -14.55 -3.95
C ASP A 60 -13.28 -15.32 -2.82
N ARG A 61 -12.12 -15.89 -3.12
CA ARG A 61 -11.31 -16.63 -2.13
C ARG A 61 -10.78 -15.78 -0.99
N ALA A 62 -10.68 -14.47 -1.19
CA ALA A 62 -10.17 -13.53 -0.19
C ALA A 62 -11.28 -12.72 0.46
N TRP A 63 -12.56 -12.99 0.16
CA TRP A 63 -13.67 -12.10 0.50
C TRP A 63 -13.74 -11.79 2.00
N ASP A 64 -13.70 -12.81 2.85
CA ASP A 64 -13.73 -12.65 4.31
C ASP A 64 -12.53 -11.88 4.85
N ARG A 65 -11.39 -11.96 4.17
CA ARG A 65 -10.16 -11.22 4.54
C ARG A 65 -10.15 -9.80 3.95
N PHE A 66 -11.00 -9.55 2.96
CA PHE A 66 -11.15 -8.27 2.27
C PHE A 66 -12.21 -7.37 2.92
N ILE A 67 -13.30 -7.93 3.44
CA ILE A 67 -14.35 -7.15 4.12
C ILE A 67 -13.79 -6.24 5.24
N PRO A 68 -12.91 -6.72 6.15
CA PRO A 68 -12.36 -5.85 7.20
C PRO A 68 -11.58 -4.65 6.66
N PHE A 69 -11.00 -4.74 5.46
CA PHE A 69 -10.33 -3.61 4.81
C PHE A 69 -11.32 -2.50 4.42
N LEU A 70 -12.56 -2.85 4.09
CA LEU A 70 -13.61 -1.89 3.79
C LEU A 70 -14.16 -1.19 5.05
N ALA A 71 -13.90 -1.71 6.25
CA ALA A 71 -14.28 -1.01 7.49
C ALA A 71 -13.46 0.27 7.73
N PHE A 72 -12.28 0.39 7.13
CA PHE A 72 -11.48 1.61 7.22
C PHE A 72 -12.06 2.74 6.37
N PRO A 73 -11.92 4.02 6.75
CA PRO A 73 -12.30 5.14 5.89
C PRO A 73 -11.53 5.15 4.55
N PRO A 74 -12.11 5.65 3.45
CA PRO A 74 -11.47 5.64 2.13
C PRO A 74 -10.07 6.27 2.08
N GLU A 75 -9.82 7.32 2.86
CA GLU A 75 -8.51 7.97 2.93
C GLU A 75 -7.44 7.09 3.58
N LEU A 76 -7.81 6.32 4.60
CA LEU A 76 -6.94 5.34 5.22
C LEU A 76 -6.73 4.11 4.31
N ARG A 77 -7.77 3.70 3.56
CA ARG A 77 -7.63 2.62 2.57
C ARG A 77 -6.57 2.94 1.51
N LYS A 78 -6.48 4.20 1.05
CA LYS A 78 -5.44 4.65 0.10
C LYS A 78 -4.04 4.45 0.65
N VAL A 79 -3.86 4.76 1.91
CA VAL A 79 -2.60 4.54 2.62
C VAL A 79 -2.31 3.03 2.76
N ILE A 80 -3.31 2.24 3.15
CA ILE A 80 -3.17 0.79 3.35
C ILE A 80 -2.94 0.03 2.04
N TYR A 81 -3.58 0.39 0.91
CA TYR A 81 -3.36 -0.31 -0.35
C TYR A 81 -2.10 0.17 -1.09
N THR A 82 -1.45 1.25 -0.65
CA THR A 82 -0.17 1.70 -1.22
C THR A 82 1.04 1.13 -0.45
N THR A 83 0.87 0.01 0.28
CA THR A 83 1.89 -0.68 1.12
C THR A 83 3.26 -0.88 0.49
N ASN A 84 3.46 -0.61 -0.80
CA ASN A 84 4.75 -0.45 -1.46
C ASN A 84 5.78 0.34 -0.63
N SER A 85 5.40 1.44 0.04
CA SER A 85 6.35 2.21 0.86
C SER A 85 6.82 1.45 2.10
N ILE A 86 5.89 0.75 2.78
CA ILE A 86 6.16 -0.07 3.96
C ILE A 86 6.92 -1.35 3.56
N GLU A 87 6.51 -2.00 2.46
CA GLU A 87 7.19 -3.16 1.88
C GLU A 87 8.61 -2.82 1.45
N SER A 88 8.81 -1.67 0.80
CA SER A 88 10.13 -1.16 0.39
C SER A 88 11.03 -0.89 1.59
N LEU A 89 10.50 -0.22 2.63
CA LEU A 89 11.23 0.02 3.87
C LEU A 89 11.59 -1.30 4.58
N ASN A 90 10.62 -2.18 4.78
CA ASN A 90 10.83 -3.49 5.41
C ASN A 90 11.83 -4.35 4.62
N TYR A 91 11.81 -4.29 3.29
CA TYR A 91 12.79 -4.98 2.45
C TYR A 91 14.21 -4.45 2.68
N GLN A 92 14.40 -3.12 2.71
CA GLN A 92 15.69 -2.50 2.97
C GLN A 92 16.19 -2.82 4.39
N LEU A 93 15.33 -2.74 5.41
CA LEU A 93 15.68 -3.12 6.78
C LEU A 93 16.07 -4.59 6.88
N ARG A 94 15.29 -5.49 6.26
CA ARG A 94 15.64 -6.93 6.17
C ARG A 94 16.99 -7.15 5.53
N LYS A 95 17.34 -6.39 4.49
CA LYS A 95 18.65 -6.48 3.83
C LYS A 95 19.79 -6.08 4.76
N VAL A 96 19.61 -5.05 5.59
CA VAL A 96 20.62 -4.60 6.57
C VAL A 96 20.84 -5.63 7.67
N ILE A 97 19.76 -6.24 8.17
CA ILE A 97 19.86 -7.23 9.26
C ILE A 97 20.22 -8.63 8.78
N LYS A 98 20.01 -8.99 7.50
CA LYS A 98 20.22 -10.35 6.97
C LYS A 98 21.61 -10.91 7.25
N ASN A 99 22.64 -10.06 7.31
CA ASN A 99 24.02 -10.47 7.55
C ASN A 99 24.45 -10.30 9.03
N ARG A 100 23.52 -10.03 9.94
CA ARG A 100 23.77 -9.88 11.39
C ARG A 100 23.12 -11.06 12.10
N GLY A 101 23.94 -11.97 12.66
CA GLY A 101 23.46 -13.19 13.32
C GLY A 101 22.74 -12.92 14.64
N HIS A 102 23.46 -12.45 15.66
CA HIS A 102 22.90 -12.09 16.96
C HIS A 102 23.27 -10.66 17.35
N PHE A 103 22.36 -9.99 18.05
CA PHE A 103 22.60 -8.68 18.64
C PHE A 103 22.98 -8.85 20.12
N PRO A 104 23.97 -8.09 20.62
CA PRO A 104 24.41 -8.19 22.02
C PRO A 104 23.39 -7.64 23.02
N ASN A 105 22.49 -6.74 22.59
CA ASN A 105 21.36 -6.21 23.37
C ASN A 105 20.40 -5.42 22.47
N ASP A 106 19.26 -5.01 23.02
CA ASP A 106 18.23 -4.24 22.31
C ASP A 106 18.71 -2.85 21.86
N VAL A 107 19.66 -2.24 22.57
CA VAL A 107 20.22 -0.93 22.19
C VAL A 107 20.99 -1.05 20.88
N ALA A 108 21.72 -2.15 20.68
CA ALA A 108 22.48 -2.39 19.46
C ALA A 108 21.58 -2.54 18.22
N VAL A 109 20.47 -3.29 18.34
CA VAL A 109 19.52 -3.43 17.24
C VAL A 109 18.80 -2.11 16.96
N ARG A 110 18.40 -1.35 17.99
CA ARG A 110 17.78 -0.03 17.82
C ARG A 110 18.71 0.94 17.09
N LYS A 111 19.99 1.02 17.49
CA LYS A 111 20.99 1.87 16.82
C LYS A 111 21.21 1.46 15.37
N LEU A 112 21.30 0.16 15.09
CA LEU A 112 21.48 -0.32 13.71
C LEU A 112 20.27 0.03 12.83
N LEU A 113 19.05 -0.22 13.32
CA LEU A 113 17.83 0.11 12.58
C LEU A 113 17.70 1.63 12.35
N TRP A 114 18.04 2.45 13.35
CA TRP A 114 18.06 3.91 13.19
C TRP A 114 19.05 4.35 12.10
N LEU A 115 20.30 3.87 12.14
CA LEU A 115 21.31 4.17 11.12
C LEU A 115 20.87 3.69 9.73
N ALA A 116 20.21 2.54 9.65
CA ALA A 116 19.67 2.02 8.40
C ALA A 116 18.59 2.94 7.83
N ILE A 117 17.68 3.45 8.67
CA ILE A 117 16.64 4.40 8.25
C ILE A 117 17.27 5.70 7.73
N CYS A 118 18.26 6.25 8.44
CA CYS A 118 19.00 7.43 8.01
C CYS A 118 19.68 7.21 6.65
N ASP A 119 20.40 6.11 6.47
CA ASP A 119 21.07 5.80 5.19
C ASP A 119 20.06 5.60 4.03
N ILE A 120 18.91 4.97 4.30
CA ILE A 120 17.84 4.83 3.32
C ILE A 120 17.33 6.21 2.89
N GLU A 121 17.05 7.10 3.85
CA GLU A 121 16.58 8.45 3.54
C GLU A 121 17.62 9.30 2.83
N ASP A 122 18.89 9.22 3.22
CA ASP A 122 19.98 9.92 2.54
C ASP A 122 20.12 9.47 1.09
N LYS A 123 20.07 8.16 0.83
CA LYS A 123 20.10 7.61 -0.54
C LYS A 123 18.92 8.11 -1.36
N ARG A 124 17.72 8.09 -0.78
CA ARG A 124 16.50 8.59 -1.44
C ARG A 124 16.59 10.10 -1.68
N ALA A 125 17.14 10.88 -0.74
CA ALA A 125 17.36 12.31 -0.90
C ALA A 125 18.30 12.61 -2.05
N ARG A 126 19.43 11.90 -2.15
CA ARG A 126 20.36 12.03 -3.30
C ARG A 126 19.68 11.67 -4.63
N GLN A 127 18.82 10.65 -4.66
CA GLN A 127 18.08 10.29 -5.87
C GLN A 127 17.07 11.38 -6.27
N ARG A 128 16.37 11.97 -5.30
CA ARG A 128 15.45 13.09 -5.53
C ARG A 128 16.18 14.32 -6.08
N GLU A 129 17.35 14.64 -5.53
CA GLU A 129 18.14 15.77 -6.02
C GLU A 129 18.57 15.58 -7.47
N LYS A 130 18.97 14.35 -7.86
CA LYS A 130 19.30 14.03 -9.26
C LYS A 130 18.11 14.18 -10.22
N GLU A 131 16.89 14.01 -9.72
CA GLU A 131 15.66 14.11 -10.52
C GLU A 131 15.01 15.50 -10.43
N ARG A 132 15.63 16.45 -9.72
CA ARG A 132 15.14 17.82 -9.58
C ARG A 132 15.07 18.49 -10.96
N GLY A 133 13.90 19.07 -11.27
CA GLY A 133 13.63 19.69 -12.57
C GLY A 133 13.12 18.75 -13.66
N THR A 134 13.14 17.42 -13.46
CA THR A 134 12.52 16.49 -14.41
C THR A 134 10.98 16.51 -14.31
N PRO A 135 10.24 16.25 -15.41
CA PRO A 135 8.79 16.14 -15.37
C PRO A 135 8.29 15.10 -14.35
N ALA A 136 7.18 15.39 -13.66
CA ALA A 136 6.67 14.51 -12.61
C ALA A 136 6.40 13.08 -13.09
N ALA A 137 5.96 12.92 -14.35
CA ALA A 137 5.66 11.62 -14.96
C ALA A 137 6.90 10.72 -15.18
N THR A 138 8.11 11.28 -15.17
CA THR A 138 9.36 10.55 -15.45
C THR A 138 10.20 10.28 -14.20
N ARG A 139 9.82 10.85 -13.04
CA ARG A 139 10.53 10.66 -11.77
C ARG A 139 10.39 9.24 -11.27
N ARG A 140 11.49 8.67 -10.78
CA ARG A 140 11.57 7.32 -10.20
C ARG A 140 12.08 7.33 -8.76
N ALA A 141 12.52 8.48 -8.25
CA ALA A 141 13.01 8.63 -6.90
C ALA A 141 11.91 8.34 -5.88
N PRO A 142 12.18 7.54 -4.82
CA PRO A 142 11.20 7.30 -3.77
C PRO A 142 10.81 8.59 -3.04
N GLY A 143 9.55 8.67 -2.61
CA GLY A 143 9.06 9.73 -1.73
C GLY A 143 9.80 9.77 -0.38
N ARG A 144 9.69 10.90 0.34
CA ARG A 144 10.27 11.08 1.68
C ARG A 144 9.57 10.14 2.68
N LEU A 145 10.32 9.54 3.61
CA LEU A 145 9.73 8.67 4.64
C LEU A 145 9.25 9.41 5.89
N VAL A 146 9.88 10.54 6.25
CA VAL A 146 9.69 11.14 7.58
C VAL A 146 9.25 12.62 7.56
N GLU A 147 9.55 13.43 6.54
CA GLU A 147 9.11 14.84 6.58
C GLU A 147 9.16 15.56 5.21
N GLY A 148 8.15 16.37 4.89
CA GLY A 148 8.28 17.44 3.88
C GLY A 148 7.92 17.13 2.42
N GLN A 149 7.20 16.06 2.11
CA GLN A 149 6.33 16.03 0.93
C GLN A 149 5.08 15.23 1.27
N VAL A 150 3.93 15.78 0.87
CA VAL A 150 2.61 15.14 0.73
C VAL A 150 2.67 13.65 1.07
N VAL A 151 2.64 13.33 2.37
CA VAL A 151 2.20 12.01 2.81
C VAL A 151 0.77 11.97 2.32
N THR A 152 0.55 11.46 1.11
CA THR A 152 -0.74 11.55 0.45
C THR A 152 -1.68 10.81 1.38
N ASN A 153 -2.45 11.62 2.08
CA ASN A 153 -3.50 11.22 2.97
C ASN A 153 -3.06 10.59 4.29
N TRP A 154 -1.81 10.67 4.78
CA TRP A 154 -1.54 10.22 6.17
C TRP A 154 -2.04 11.20 7.22
N LYS A 155 -1.92 12.51 6.99
CA LYS A 155 -2.51 13.50 7.89
C LYS A 155 -4.04 13.35 7.92
N GLN A 156 -4.65 13.25 6.75
CA GLN A 156 -6.08 13.00 6.60
C GLN A 156 -6.48 11.62 7.17
N ALA A 157 -5.67 10.58 6.97
CA ALA A 157 -5.93 9.27 7.54
C ALA A 157 -5.80 9.27 9.06
N LEU A 158 -4.87 10.03 9.64
CA LEU A 158 -4.71 10.18 11.09
C LEU A 158 -5.89 10.95 11.69
N GLU A 159 -6.33 12.04 11.04
CA GLU A 159 -7.55 12.77 11.39
C GLU A 159 -8.79 11.86 11.34
N GLN A 160 -8.92 11.06 10.27
CA GLN A 160 -10.01 10.09 10.12
C GLN A 160 -9.91 8.93 11.12
N LEU A 161 -8.70 8.50 11.49
CA LEU A 161 -8.47 7.50 12.54
C LEU A 161 -8.86 8.03 13.91
N ALA A 162 -8.51 9.28 14.23
CA ALA A 162 -8.91 9.92 15.47
C ALA A 162 -10.44 10.08 15.55
N LEU A 163 -11.10 10.41 14.43
CA LEU A 163 -12.56 10.50 14.38
C LEU A 163 -13.25 9.13 14.51
N ALA A 164 -12.72 8.10 13.85
CA ALA A 164 -13.32 6.76 13.82
C ALA A 164 -13.00 5.92 15.08
N TYR A 165 -11.86 6.17 15.72
CA TYR A 165 -11.34 5.40 16.86
C TYR A 165 -10.69 6.31 17.93
N PRO A 166 -11.44 7.26 18.51
CA PRO A 166 -10.88 8.28 19.42
C PRO A 166 -10.13 7.65 20.60
N ASP A 167 -10.74 6.69 21.30
CA ASP A 167 -10.16 6.02 22.48
C ASP A 167 -8.81 5.31 22.22
N ARG A 168 -8.52 4.97 20.96
CA ARG A 168 -7.29 4.25 20.57
C ARG A 168 -6.17 5.16 20.08
N ILE A 169 -6.51 6.36 19.61
CA ILE A 169 -5.57 7.23 18.90
C ILE A 169 -5.20 8.45 19.74
N GLU A 170 -6.18 9.06 20.41
CA GLU A 170 -5.95 10.26 21.23
C GLU A 170 -4.84 10.13 22.29
N PRO A 171 -4.65 8.98 22.96
CA PRO A 171 -3.55 8.79 23.93
C PRO A 171 -2.13 8.89 23.33
N HIS A 172 -2.00 8.89 22.00
CA HIS A 172 -0.72 8.89 21.29
C HIS A 172 -0.48 10.15 20.46
N LEU A 173 -1.40 11.14 20.52
CA LEU A 173 -1.30 12.40 19.77
C LEU A 173 -0.68 13.55 20.60
N SER A 174 -0.40 13.32 21.88
CA SER A 174 0.21 14.28 22.83
C SER A 174 1.74 14.28 22.79
#